data_AF-A0A938T4W7-F1
#
_entry.id   AF-A0A938T4W7-F1
#
_cell.length_a   1.000
_cell.length_b   1.000
_cell.length_c   1.000
_cell.angle_alpha   90.00
_cell.angle_beta   90.00
_cell.angle_gamma   90.00
#
_symmetry.space_group_name_H-M   'P 1'
#
loop_
_entity.id
_entity.type
_entity.pdbx_description
1 polymer ?
#
loop_
_entity_poly.entity_id
_entity_poly.type
_entity_poly.pdbx_seq_one_letter_code
_entity_poly.pdbx_strand_id
1 'polypeptide(L)'
;MVIEGVRVEWEKDQFVCQKCGECCRWSGHVLLTDTDISRLAAAANLSETEFIEKYTVLAANRSQLSLADQDDGSCILLDDGLCRFYESRPAQCREFPFSWRVTEGCPGLDALKMNSSASDGGLTSGVV
;
A
#
# COMPACT_ATOMS: atom_id res chain seq x y z
N MET A 1 15.15 21.16 -34.01
CA MET A 1 14.26 21.54 -32.89
C MET A 1 13.76 20.25 -32.26
N VAL A 2 14.37 19.84 -31.16
CA VAL A 2 13.89 18.76 -30.29
C VAL A 2 13.76 19.38 -28.91
N ILE A 3 12.56 19.36 -28.36
CA ILE A 3 12.34 19.59 -26.93
C ILE A 3 11.87 18.25 -26.38
N GLU A 4 12.84 17.46 -25.90
CA GLU A 4 12.57 16.18 -25.24
C GLU A 4 12.10 16.42 -23.80
N GLY A 5 10.95 15.82 -23.47
CA GLY A 5 10.76 15.08 -22.22
C GLY A 5 10.75 15.85 -20.90
N VAL A 6 9.59 16.39 -20.52
CA VAL A 6 9.26 16.56 -19.10
C VAL A 6 8.78 15.20 -18.58
N ARG A 7 9.65 14.44 -17.90
CA ARG A 7 9.27 13.27 -17.10
C ARG A 7 8.86 13.75 -15.71
N VAL A 8 7.58 13.64 -15.41
CA VAL A 8 7.01 13.95 -14.10
C VAL A 8 7.23 12.73 -13.20
N GLU A 9 8.34 12.72 -12.45
CA GLU A 9 8.70 11.62 -11.54
C GLU A 9 8.55 12.00 -10.05
N TRP A 10 8.16 13.25 -9.77
CA TRP A 10 8.21 13.89 -8.44
C TRP A 10 7.06 13.56 -7.48
N GLU A 11 5.94 13.00 -7.96
CA GLU A 11 4.77 12.72 -7.09
C GLU A 11 5.01 11.56 -6.11
N LYS A 12 5.98 10.68 -6.40
CA LYS A 12 6.26 9.52 -5.54
C LYS A 12 6.91 9.89 -4.21
N ASP A 13 7.85 10.82 -4.23
CA ASP A 13 8.67 11.16 -3.05
C ASP A 13 7.91 12.00 -2.01
N GLN A 14 6.74 12.52 -2.35
CA GLN A 14 5.95 13.38 -1.47
C GLN A 14 4.94 12.62 -0.60
N PHE A 15 4.66 11.36 -0.92
CA PHE A 15 3.71 10.57 -0.14
C PHE A 15 4.32 10.13 1.20
N VAL A 16 3.60 10.42 2.29
CA VAL A 16 3.95 9.96 3.64
C VAL A 16 2.82 9.11 4.20
N CYS A 17 3.09 7.82 4.39
CA CYS A 17 2.15 6.89 5.01
C CYS A 17 1.89 7.29 6.48
N GLN A 18 0.63 7.58 6.82
CA GLN A 18 0.20 8.00 8.16
C GLN A 18 0.08 6.84 9.16
N LYS A 19 0.46 5.61 8.77
CA LYS A 19 0.30 4.37 9.56
C LYS A 19 -1.13 4.14 10.08
N CYS A 20 -2.16 4.64 9.40
CA CYS A 20 -3.54 4.62 9.90
C CYS A 20 -4.26 3.25 9.85
N GLY A 21 -3.65 2.22 9.26
CA GLY A 21 -4.25 0.89 9.15
C GLY A 21 -5.42 0.76 8.16
N GLU A 22 -5.85 1.86 7.55
CA GLU A 22 -7.00 1.86 6.61
C GLU A 22 -6.79 0.90 5.44
N CYS A 23 -5.56 0.83 4.91
CA CYS A 23 -5.24 -0.09 3.82
C CYS A 23 -5.36 -1.58 4.18
N CYS A 24 -5.36 -1.92 5.47
CA CYS A 24 -5.58 -3.28 5.92
C CYS A 24 -7.06 -3.65 5.99
N ARG A 25 -7.98 -2.69 5.86
CA ARG A 25 -9.44 -2.90 5.91
C ARG A 25 -10.07 -2.89 4.52
N TRP A 26 -9.27 -2.62 3.50
CA TRP A 26 -9.72 -2.53 2.13
C TRP A 26 -10.02 -3.88 1.52
N SER A 27 -10.89 -3.86 0.53
CA SER A 27 -11.20 -5.06 -0.24
C SER A 27 -10.01 -5.47 -1.11
N GLY A 28 -9.73 -6.78 -1.16
CA GLY A 28 -8.66 -7.36 -1.95
C GLY A 28 -7.68 -8.17 -1.12
N HIS A 29 -6.76 -8.85 -1.80
CA HIS A 29 -5.80 -9.74 -1.16
C HIS A 29 -4.37 -9.29 -1.44
N VAL A 30 -3.55 -9.36 -0.40
CA VAL A 30 -2.12 -9.06 -0.50
C VAL A 30 -1.39 -10.31 -0.94
N LEU A 31 -0.97 -10.35 -2.21
CA LEU A 31 -0.16 -11.42 -2.78
C LEU A 31 1.27 -11.34 -2.25
N LEU A 32 1.82 -12.51 -1.92
CA LEU A 32 3.14 -12.63 -1.34
C LEU A 32 4.13 -13.22 -2.34
N THR A 33 5.33 -12.63 -2.35
CA THR A 33 6.52 -13.28 -2.93
C THR A 33 7.22 -14.15 -1.89
N ASP A 34 8.09 -15.05 -2.32
CA ASP A 34 8.92 -15.85 -1.41
C ASP A 34 9.74 -14.96 -0.47
N THR A 35 10.26 -13.84 -0.98
CA THR A 35 11.00 -12.86 -0.18
C THR A 35 10.12 -12.19 0.88
N ASP A 36 8.83 -11.94 0.57
CA ASP A 36 7.90 -11.40 1.57
C ASP A 36 7.64 -12.40 2.68
N ILE A 37 7.47 -13.69 2.33
CA ILE A 37 7.29 -14.79 3.30
C ILE A 37 8.50 -14.88 4.22
N SER A 38 9.72 -14.98 3.68
CA SER A 38 10.94 -15.06 4.49
C SER A 38 11.07 -13.88 5.46
N ARG A 39 10.80 -12.66 4.98
CA ARG A 39 10.92 -11.44 5.80
C ARG A 39 9.85 -11.37 6.89
N LEU A 40 8.61 -11.74 6.59
CA LEU A 40 7.52 -11.73 7.55
C LEU A 40 7.65 -12.86 8.58
N ALA A 41 8.06 -14.05 8.17
CA ALA A 41 8.35 -15.15 9.07
C ALA A 41 9.44 -14.77 10.08
N ALA A 42 10.54 -14.18 9.61
CA ALA A 42 11.61 -13.66 10.46
C ALA A 42 11.10 -12.59 11.44
N ALA A 43 10.26 -11.65 10.97
CA ALA A 43 9.68 -10.61 11.82
C ALA A 43 8.69 -11.17 12.86
N ALA A 44 8.00 -12.26 12.54
CA ALA A 44 7.11 -12.98 13.45
C ALA A 44 7.85 -13.94 14.39
N ASN A 45 9.17 -14.12 14.22
CA ASN A 45 9.98 -15.12 14.92
C ASN A 45 9.42 -16.54 14.75
N LEU A 46 9.06 -16.89 13.51
CA LEU A 46 8.54 -18.19 13.10
C LEU A 46 9.39 -18.74 11.95
N SER A 47 9.32 -20.06 11.74
CA SER A 47 9.75 -20.64 10.47
C SER A 47 8.82 -20.20 9.33
N GLU A 48 9.30 -20.29 8.09
CA GLU A 48 8.47 -19.99 6.91
C GLU A 48 7.24 -20.88 6.83
N THR A 49 7.37 -22.18 7.15
CA THR A 49 6.25 -23.13 7.16
C THR A 49 5.19 -22.71 8.18
N GLU A 50 5.59 -22.41 9.42
CA GLU A 50 4.64 -21.95 10.45
C GLU A 50 3.98 -20.61 10.07
N PHE A 51 4.73 -19.73 9.43
CA PHE A 51 4.19 -18.46 8.93
C PHE A 51 3.13 -18.69 7.85
N ILE A 52 3.44 -19.54 6.87
CA ILE A 52 2.53 -19.90 5.77
C ILE A 52 1.24 -20.48 6.34
N GLU A 53 1.34 -21.46 7.23
CA GLU A 53 0.19 -22.13 7.83
C GLU A 53 -0.70 -21.17 8.64
N LYS A 54 -0.10 -20.18 9.32
CA LYS A 54 -0.81 -19.30 10.24
C LYS A 54 -1.34 -18.01 9.60
N TYR A 55 -0.64 -17.46 8.62
CA TYR A 55 -0.90 -16.11 8.11
C TYR A 55 -1.30 -16.05 6.65
N THR A 56 -1.32 -17.17 5.92
CA THR A 56 -1.54 -17.16 4.47
C THR A 56 -2.64 -18.11 4.02
N VAL A 57 -3.17 -17.83 2.84
CA VAL A 57 -4.11 -18.68 2.10
C VAL A 57 -3.68 -18.79 0.64
N LEU A 58 -4.15 -19.83 -0.06
CA LEU A 58 -3.94 -19.93 -1.50
C LEU A 58 -4.74 -18.83 -2.21
N ALA A 59 -4.05 -17.99 -2.99
CA ALA A 59 -4.69 -16.91 -3.73
C ALA A 59 -5.63 -17.45 -4.82
N ALA A 60 -6.58 -16.62 -5.26
CA ALA A 60 -7.57 -16.99 -6.28
C ALA A 60 -6.95 -17.43 -7.62
N ASN A 61 -5.75 -16.91 -7.96
CA ASN A 61 -5.00 -17.31 -9.15
C ASN A 61 -4.39 -18.73 -9.04
N ARG A 62 -4.43 -19.35 -7.85
CA ARG A 62 -3.87 -20.66 -7.51
C ARG A 62 -2.38 -20.82 -7.82
N SER A 63 -1.65 -19.72 -8.01
CA SER A 63 -0.22 -19.71 -8.34
C SER A 63 0.63 -19.11 -7.24
N GLN A 64 0.02 -18.44 -6.25
CA GLN A 64 0.73 -17.75 -5.17
C GLN A 64 -0.07 -17.82 -3.86
N LEU A 65 0.59 -17.48 -2.76
CA LEU A 65 -0.05 -17.27 -1.47
C LEU A 65 -0.46 -15.81 -1.32
N SER A 66 -1.55 -15.57 -0.62
CA SER A 66 -1.92 -14.24 -0.13
C SER A 66 -1.96 -14.24 1.39
N LEU A 67 -1.86 -13.06 2.01
CA LEU A 67 -2.23 -12.92 3.41
C LEU A 67 -3.69 -13.34 3.60
N ALA A 68 -3.95 -14.03 4.71
CA ALA A 68 -5.29 -14.35 5.15
C ALA A 68 -6.01 -13.08 5.65
N ASP A 69 -7.33 -13.20 5.77
CA ASP A 69 -8.19 -12.19 6.36
C ASP A 69 -8.65 -12.65 7.75
N GLN A 70 -8.97 -11.69 8.61
CA GLN A 70 -9.67 -11.89 9.87
C GLN A 70 -11.16 -12.14 9.63
N ASP A 71 -11.90 -12.50 10.67
CA ASP A 71 -13.34 -12.76 10.59
C ASP A 71 -14.14 -11.53 10.10
N ASP A 72 -13.65 -10.32 10.34
CA ASP A 72 -14.25 -9.06 9.88
C ASP A 72 -13.85 -8.66 8.44
N GLY A 73 -13.05 -9.49 7.78
CA GLY A 73 -12.53 -9.25 6.42
C GLY A 73 -11.31 -8.33 6.38
N SER A 74 -10.80 -7.85 7.51
CA SER A 74 -9.55 -7.09 7.54
C SER A 74 -8.33 -8.01 7.42
N CYS A 75 -7.20 -7.49 6.96
CA CYS A 75 -5.97 -8.25 6.83
C CYS A 75 -5.53 -8.86 8.17
N ILE A 76 -5.06 -10.11 8.17
CA ILE A 76 -4.60 -10.83 9.37
C ILE A 76 -3.42 -10.18 10.11
N LEU A 77 -2.72 -9.24 9.48
CA LEU A 77 -1.61 -8.50 10.10
C LEU A 77 -2.06 -7.20 10.80
N LEU A 78 -3.35 -6.86 10.74
CA LEU A 78 -3.92 -5.72 11.44
C LEU A 78 -4.13 -6.05 12.92
N ASP A 79 -3.55 -5.24 13.79
CA ASP A 79 -3.58 -5.42 15.24
C ASP A 79 -3.69 -4.05 15.91
N ASP A 80 -4.67 -3.88 16.80
CA ASP A 80 -4.97 -2.59 17.46
C ASP A 80 -5.05 -1.39 16.48
N GLY A 81 -5.62 -1.62 15.29
CA GLY A 81 -5.76 -0.60 14.24
C GLY A 81 -4.48 -0.27 13.48
N LEU A 82 -3.36 -0.96 13.74
CA LEU A 82 -2.07 -0.76 13.09
C LEU A 82 -1.56 -2.04 12.43
N CYS A 83 -0.73 -1.90 11.39
CA CYS A 83 -0.06 -3.05 10.80
C CYS A 83 1.05 -3.55 11.74
N ARG A 84 0.90 -4.75 12.30
CA ARG A 84 1.86 -5.35 13.25
C ARG A 84 3.28 -5.43 12.68
N PHE A 85 3.41 -5.69 11.39
CA PHE A 85 4.70 -5.85 10.70
C PHE A 85 5.00 -4.68 9.76
N TYR A 86 4.71 -3.45 10.18
CA TYR A 86 4.88 -2.25 9.35
C TYR A 86 6.25 -2.15 8.66
N GLU A 87 7.34 -2.38 9.38
CA GLU A 87 8.70 -2.30 8.79
C GLU A 87 8.99 -3.46 7.82
N SER A 88 8.35 -4.61 8.03
CA SER A 88 8.47 -5.83 7.22
C SER A 88 7.34 -6.05 6.23
N ARG A 89 6.51 -5.02 5.97
CA ARG A 89 5.34 -5.09 5.08
C ARG A 89 5.67 -5.66 3.71
N PRO A 90 4.80 -6.50 3.11
CA PRO A 90 4.93 -7.03 1.75
C PRO A 90 5.26 -5.96 0.70
N ALA A 91 5.88 -6.37 -0.41
CA ALA A 91 6.16 -5.49 -1.55
C ALA A 91 4.91 -4.72 -2.00
N GLN A 92 3.79 -5.42 -2.18
CA GLN A 92 2.51 -4.82 -2.56
C GLN A 92 2.04 -3.72 -1.59
N CYS A 93 2.22 -3.93 -0.28
CA CYS A 93 1.87 -2.93 0.73
C CYS A 93 2.84 -1.74 0.76
N ARG A 94 4.12 -1.94 0.37
CA ARG A 94 5.13 -0.87 0.31
C ARG A 94 4.98 0.00 -0.94
N GLU A 95 4.58 -0.61 -2.05
CA GLU A 95 4.41 0.06 -3.33
C GLU A 95 3.13 0.91 -3.41
N PHE A 96 2.22 0.73 -2.46
CA PHE A 96 1.08 1.60 -2.26
C PHE A 96 1.52 3.04 -1.92
N PRO A 97 0.90 4.09 -2.51
CA PRO A 97 -0.29 4.13 -3.38
C PRO A 97 -0.03 4.03 -4.89
N PHE A 98 1.20 3.76 -5.33
CA PHE A 98 1.60 4.02 -6.71
C PHE A 98 1.38 2.84 -7.65
N SER A 99 1.73 1.63 -7.23
CA SER A 99 1.52 0.42 -8.05
C SER A 99 0.09 -0.12 -7.92
N TRP A 100 -0.65 0.31 -6.89
CA TRP A 100 -1.98 -0.21 -6.57
C TRP A 100 -2.95 0.95 -6.35
N ARG A 101 -3.84 1.14 -7.33
CA ARG A 101 -4.97 2.07 -7.20
C ARG A 101 -6.10 1.37 -6.46
N VAL A 102 -6.52 1.96 -5.36
CA VAL A 102 -7.75 1.58 -4.67
C VAL A 102 -8.75 2.72 -4.78
N THR A 103 -10.02 2.37 -4.86
CA THR A 103 -11.15 3.32 -4.79
C THR A 103 -11.42 3.78 -3.37
N GLU A 104 -10.99 2.98 -2.39
CA GLU A 104 -11.20 3.19 -0.97
C GLU A 104 -10.14 4.21 -0.46
N GLY A 105 -10.59 5.19 0.31
CA GLY A 105 -9.81 6.40 0.60
C GLY A 105 -8.57 6.15 1.46
N CYS A 106 -7.50 6.92 1.23
CA CYS A 106 -6.27 6.84 2.00
C CYS A 106 -5.90 8.23 2.55
N PRO A 107 -5.91 8.44 3.89
CA PRO A 107 -5.64 9.75 4.48
C PRO A 107 -4.33 10.39 4.03
N GLY A 108 -3.27 9.59 3.86
CA GLY A 108 -1.97 10.10 3.38
C GLY A 108 -2.00 10.54 1.92
N LEU A 109 -2.77 9.84 1.08
CA LEU A 109 -2.92 10.19 -0.33
C LEU A 109 -3.86 11.39 -0.51
N ASP A 110 -4.91 11.47 0.31
CA ASP A 110 -5.84 12.59 0.31
C ASP A 110 -5.14 13.88 0.75
N ALA A 111 -4.31 13.82 1.79
CA ALA A 111 -3.47 14.93 2.21
C ALA A 111 -2.49 15.38 1.10
N LEU A 112 -1.89 14.43 0.38
CA LEU A 112 -1.02 14.75 -0.76
C LEU A 112 -1.80 15.49 -1.86
N LYS A 113 -2.97 15.00 -2.26
CA LYS A 113 -3.81 15.62 -3.31
C LYS A 113 -4.30 17.02 -2.94
N MET A 114 -4.66 17.23 -1.67
CA MET A 114 -5.04 18.55 -1.17
C MET A 114 -3.90 19.56 -1.29
N ASN A 115 -2.66 19.12 -1.02
CA ASN A 115 -1.47 19.97 -1.09
C ASN A 115 -1.01 20.22 -2.53
N SER A 116 -1.16 19.26 -3.45
CA SER A 116 -0.85 19.45 -4.88
C SER A 116 -1.84 20.36 -5.60
N SER A 117 -3.08 20.46 -5.11
CA SER A 117 -4.10 21.36 -5.68
C SER A 117 -3.90 22.82 -5.27
N ALA A 118 -3.05 23.10 -4.29
CA ALA A 118 -2.72 24.45 -3.83
C ALA A 118 -1.67 25.16 -4.71
N SER A 119 -0.98 24.44 -5.61
CA SER A 119 0.04 25.01 -6.51
C SER A 119 -0.47 25.46 -7.88
N ASP A 120 -1.72 25.19 -8.24
CA ASP A 120 -2.34 25.63 -9.51
C ASP A 120 -3.05 27.00 -9.41
N GLY A 121 -2.58 27.85 -8.50
CA GLY A 121 -2.98 29.26 -8.42
C GLY A 121 -2.29 30.10 -9.49
N GLY A 122 -2.75 30.05 -10.74
CA GLY A 122 -2.24 30.88 -11.83
C GLY A 122 -3.24 31.12 -12.97
N LEU A 123 -3.69 32.38 -13.09
CA LEU A 123 -4.54 33.00 -14.11
C LEU A 123 -6.07 32.81 -13.95
N THR A 124 -6.67 33.60 -13.07
CA THR A 124 -7.98 34.21 -13.38
C THR A 124 -7.73 35.37 -14.35
N SER A 125 -7.97 35.16 -15.64
CA SER A 125 -8.04 36.27 -16.61
C SER A 125 -9.24 37.13 -16.25
N GLY A 126 -8.97 38.36 -15.83
CA GLY A 126 -10.00 39.39 -15.70
C GLY A 126 -10.66 39.64 -17.05
N VAL A 127 -11.98 39.60 -17.07
CA VAL A 127 -12.80 40.27 -18.07
C VAL A 127 -13.35 41.51 -17.38
N VAL A 128 -12.79 42.66 -17.74
CA VAL A 128 -13.46 43.96 -17.65
C VAL A 128 -14.23 44.20 -18.93
#